data_AF-A0A109UWC7-F1
#
_entry.id   AF-A0A109UWC7-F1
#
_cell.length_a   1.000
_cell.length_b   1.000
_cell.length_c   1.000
_cell.angle_alpha   90.00
_cell.angle_beta   90.00
_cell.angle_gamma   90.00
#
_symmetry.space_group_name_H-M   'P 1'
#
loop_
_entity.id
_entity.type
_entity.pdbx_description
1 polymer ?
#
loop_
_entity_poly.entity_id
_entity_poly.type
_entity_poly.pdbx_seq_one_letter_code
_entity_poly.pdbx_strand_id
1 'polypeptide(L)'
;MSTSNPREAAKRLIKILERFPDERIRHLISFKDSQLQRFKAMAGLDTSDISSNKPKKPTLAEIKDIMSRTSAPLGLQKDMMKKLNATIPKDNLSSEELQIQINAMQNILNNTYKKKYHVGDKLYKPAGNPIYYQRLLDEIEGKSKENLWTAIRTVVFGK
;
A
#
# COMPACT_ATOMS: atom_id res chain seq x y z
N MET A 1 23.64 21.43 6.78
CA MET A 1 22.49 20.51 6.84
C MET A 1 21.26 21.32 6.46
N SER A 2 20.59 20.98 5.35
CA SER A 2 19.40 21.69 4.89
C SER A 2 18.25 21.41 5.86
N THR A 3 17.88 22.41 6.66
CA THR A 3 16.72 22.40 7.56
C THR A 3 15.43 22.51 6.75
N SER A 4 15.10 21.48 5.98
CA SER A 4 13.86 21.48 5.20
C SER A 4 12.65 21.43 6.13
N ASN A 5 11.69 22.34 5.93
CA ASN A 5 10.43 22.35 6.65
C ASN A 5 9.75 20.97 6.53
N PRO A 6 9.31 20.33 7.63
CA PRO A 6 8.69 19.00 7.60
C PRO A 6 7.46 18.95 6.69
N ARG A 7 6.71 20.05 6.56
CA ARG A 7 5.57 20.13 5.62
C ARG A 7 6.00 20.07 4.17
N GLU A 8 7.15 20.67 3.83
CA GLU A 8 7.69 20.64 2.47
C GLU A 8 8.23 19.24 2.14
N ALA A 9 8.92 18.60 3.09
CA ALA A 9 9.36 17.22 2.96
C ALA A 9 8.16 16.26 2.77
N ALA A 10 7.07 16.44 3.53
CA ALA A 10 5.83 15.68 3.34
C ALA A 10 5.21 15.90 1.94
N LYS A 11 5.22 17.12 1.41
CA LYS A 11 4.78 17.38 0.02
C LYS A 11 5.63 16.65 -1.01
N ARG A 12 6.95 16.55 -0.80
CA ARG A 12 7.85 15.78 -1.68
C ARG A 12 7.54 14.28 -1.62
N LEU A 13 7.26 13.74 -0.43
CA LEU A 13 6.82 12.34 -0.25
C LEU A 13 5.53 12.05 -1.01
N ILE A 14 4.53 12.94 -0.92
CA ILE A 14 3.27 12.80 -1.64
C ILE A 14 3.52 12.70 -3.16
N LYS A 15 4.34 13.59 -3.72
CA LYS A 15 4.69 13.56 -5.16
C LYS A 15 5.38 12.26 -5.58
N ILE A 16 6.14 11.63 -4.69
CA ILE A 16 6.78 10.33 -4.95
C ILE A 16 5.72 9.22 -4.90
N LEU A 17 4.87 9.21 -3.88
CA LEU A 17 3.79 8.25 -3.69
C LEU A 17 2.77 8.27 -4.84
N GLU A 18 2.47 9.43 -5.40
CA GLU A 18 1.59 9.56 -6.58
C GLU A 18 2.11 8.78 -7.79
N ARG A 19 3.44 8.62 -7.91
CA ARG A 19 4.09 7.86 -8.99
C ARG A 19 4.12 6.35 -8.75
N PHE A 20 3.71 5.87 -7.57
CA PHE A 20 3.68 4.43 -7.30
C PHE A 20 2.58 3.77 -8.15
N PRO A 21 2.85 2.59 -8.72
CA PRO A 21 1.82 1.79 -9.36
C PRO A 21 0.81 1.33 -8.32
N ASP A 22 -0.42 1.10 -8.74
CA ASP A 22 -1.44 0.56 -7.85
C ASP A 22 -1.13 -0.90 -7.50
N GLU A 23 -1.48 -1.33 -6.27
CA GLU A 23 -1.24 -2.71 -5.89
C GLU A 23 -2.17 -3.68 -6.63
N ARG A 24 -1.64 -4.88 -6.90
CA ARG A 24 -2.40 -6.00 -7.47
C ARG A 24 -3.44 -6.57 -6.51
N ILE A 25 -3.22 -6.40 -5.21
CA ILE A 25 -4.01 -7.04 -4.15
C ILE A 25 -4.57 -5.93 -3.25
N ARG A 26 -5.77 -5.42 -3.57
CA ARG A 26 -6.39 -4.25 -2.90
C ARG A 26 -7.40 -4.59 -1.81
N HIS A 27 -7.60 -5.87 -1.49
CA HIS A 27 -8.81 -6.33 -0.79
C HIS A 27 -8.88 -5.95 0.71
N LEU A 28 -7.81 -5.42 1.30
CA LEU A 28 -7.79 -4.99 2.70
C LEU A 28 -7.39 -3.51 2.86
N ILE A 29 -6.22 -3.15 2.35
CA ILE A 29 -5.71 -1.78 2.41
C ILE A 29 -4.69 -1.56 1.31
N SER A 30 -4.76 -0.42 0.63
CA SER A 30 -3.72 0.02 -0.29
C SER A 30 -2.60 0.68 0.50
N PHE A 31 -1.35 0.26 0.26
CA PHE A 31 -0.18 0.93 0.82
C PHE A 31 -0.09 2.36 0.30
N LYS A 32 -0.27 2.56 -1.01
CA LYS A 32 -0.26 3.88 -1.64
C LYS A 32 -1.29 4.81 -1.01
N ASP A 33 -2.54 4.38 -0.89
CA ASP A 33 -3.61 5.21 -0.32
C ASP A 33 -3.38 5.51 1.16
N SER A 34 -2.96 4.51 1.94
CA SER A 34 -2.65 4.66 3.37
C SER A 34 -1.52 5.67 3.61
N GLN A 35 -0.43 5.57 2.84
CA GLN A 35 0.68 6.51 2.96
C GLN A 35 0.29 7.91 2.46
N LEU A 36 -0.48 8.02 1.38
CA LEU A 36 -0.96 9.33 0.91
C LEU A 36 -1.85 10.01 1.97
N GLN A 37 -2.76 9.27 2.60
CA GLN A 37 -3.60 9.79 3.67
C GLN A 37 -2.75 10.29 4.84
N ARG A 38 -1.76 9.50 5.27
CA ARG A 38 -0.84 9.85 6.35
C ARG A 38 -0.08 11.14 6.05
N PHE A 39 0.59 11.22 4.90
CA PHE A 39 1.43 12.38 4.59
C PHE A 39 0.65 13.62 4.15
N LYS A 40 -0.58 13.48 3.62
CA LYS A 40 -1.46 14.64 3.39
C LYS A 40 -1.82 15.33 4.69
N ALA A 41 -2.17 14.56 5.73
CA ALA A 41 -2.43 15.12 7.05
C ALA A 41 -1.20 15.89 7.58
N MET A 42 0.00 15.34 7.40
CA MET A 42 1.26 16.00 7.81
C MET A 42 1.60 17.24 6.97
N ALA A 43 1.28 17.23 5.68
CA ALA A 43 1.49 18.35 4.77
C ALA A 43 0.49 19.51 5.01
N GLY A 44 -0.54 19.29 5.85
CA GLY A 44 -1.65 20.22 6.05
C GLY A 44 -2.57 20.30 4.84
N LEU A 45 -2.65 19.23 4.05
CA LEU A 45 -3.58 19.09 2.94
C LEU A 45 -4.82 18.32 3.41
N ASP A 46 -6.00 18.73 2.93
CA ASP A 46 -7.24 18.07 3.29
C ASP A 46 -7.22 16.60 2.84
N THR A 47 -7.50 15.71 3.79
CA THR A 47 -7.58 14.26 3.58
C THR A 47 -8.94 13.81 3.01
N SER A 48 -9.83 14.75 2.69
CA SER A 48 -11.21 14.48 2.26
C SER A 48 -11.34 13.70 0.94
N ASP A 49 -10.26 13.63 0.16
CA ASP A 49 -10.33 13.21 -1.24
C ASP A 49 -9.83 11.78 -1.51
N ILE A 50 -9.20 11.07 -0.55
CA ILE A 50 -8.62 9.73 -0.78
C ILE A 50 -9.29 8.59 0.01
N SER A 51 -10.42 8.83 0.68
CA SER A 51 -11.29 7.72 1.08
C SER A 51 -12.04 7.20 -0.15
N SER A 52 -11.40 6.34 -0.92
CA SER A 52 -11.98 5.53 -2.02
C SER A 52 -12.98 4.47 -1.53
N ASN A 53 -13.40 4.54 -0.26
CA ASN A 53 -14.72 4.14 0.21
C ASN A 53 -15.38 5.36 0.87
N LYS A 54 -16.08 6.21 0.09
CA LYS A 54 -16.88 7.30 0.65
C LYS A 54 -18.15 6.70 1.29
N PRO A 55 -18.37 6.78 2.61
CA PRO A 55 -19.71 7.11 3.05
C PRO A 55 -20.00 8.51 2.49
N LYS A 56 -21.03 8.63 1.65
CA LYS A 56 -21.54 9.94 1.22
C LYS A 56 -21.67 10.82 2.47
N LYS A 57 -21.06 12.03 2.46
CA LYS A 57 -21.43 13.04 3.45
C LYS A 57 -22.94 13.21 3.31
N PRO A 58 -23.74 12.97 4.36
CA PRO A 58 -25.18 13.00 4.23
C PRO A 58 -25.57 14.39 3.73
N THR A 59 -26.45 14.41 2.74
CA THR A 59 -27.03 15.65 2.21
C THR A 59 -27.76 16.38 3.33
N LEU A 60 -27.95 17.70 3.22
CA LEU A 60 -28.67 18.47 4.25
C LEU A 60 -30.07 17.88 4.55
N ALA A 61 -30.69 17.23 3.56
CA ALA A 61 -31.93 16.49 3.71
C ALA A 61 -31.78 15.21 4.57
N GLU A 62 -30.74 14.41 4.33
CA GLU A 62 -30.44 13.22 5.13
C GLU A 62 -30.02 13.58 6.57
N ILE A 63 -29.30 14.69 6.77
CA ILE A 63 -28.97 15.21 8.10
C ILE A 63 -30.25 15.58 8.86
N LYS A 64 -31.22 16.21 8.19
CA LYS A 64 -32.51 16.58 8.78
C LYS A 64 -33.35 15.35 9.15
N ASP A 65 -33.35 14.32 8.30
CA ASP A 65 -34.06 13.06 8.54
C ASP A 65 -33.42 12.27 9.71
N ILE A 66 -32.09 12.18 9.77
CA ILE A 66 -31.37 11.55 10.89
C ILE A 66 -31.63 12.31 12.19
N MET A 67 -31.56 13.64 12.19
CA MET A 67 -31.88 14.48 13.36
C MET A 67 -33.30 14.27 13.87
N SER A 68 -34.25 13.99 12.98
CA SER A 68 -35.64 13.70 13.37
C SER A 68 -35.83 12.29 13.93
N ARG A 69 -34.98 11.32 13.53
CA ARG A 69 -35.06 9.91 13.93
C ARG A 69 -34.21 9.56 15.15
N THR A 70 -33.12 10.27 15.41
CA THR A 70 -32.26 10.06 16.58
C THR A 70 -32.49 11.17 17.60
N SER A 71 -33.52 11.04 18.42
CA SER A 71 -33.81 11.91 19.57
C SER A 71 -32.85 11.69 20.75
N ALA A 72 -31.54 11.58 20.48
CA ALA A 72 -30.48 11.43 21.47
C ALA A 72 -29.63 12.72 21.54
N PRO A 73 -29.18 13.14 22.73
CA PRO A 73 -28.53 14.44 22.91
C PRO A 73 -27.21 14.52 22.12
N LEU A 74 -27.20 15.36 21.07
CA LEU A 74 -26.11 15.64 20.13
C LEU A 74 -24.75 16.02 20.76
N GLY A 75 -24.67 16.22 22.08
CA GLY A 75 -23.44 16.56 22.80
C GLY A 75 -22.48 15.38 22.99
N LEU A 76 -23.00 14.17 23.24
CA LEU A 76 -22.18 13.02 23.66
C LEU A 76 -21.25 12.50 22.55
N GLN A 77 -21.70 12.55 21.30
CA GLN A 77 -20.92 12.08 20.14
C GLN A 77 -19.73 13.01 19.82
N LYS A 78 -19.89 14.32 19.99
CA LYS A 78 -18.84 15.30 19.71
C LYS A 78 -17.66 15.14 20.67
N ASP A 79 -17.95 14.93 21.95
CA ASP A 79 -16.92 14.71 22.96
C ASP A 79 -16.22 13.37 22.79
N MET A 80 -16.94 12.33 22.39
CA MET A 80 -16.35 11.02 22.07
C MET A 80 -15.44 11.09 20.84
N MET A 81 -15.88 11.75 19.75
CA MET A 81 -15.05 11.96 18.56
C MET A 81 -13.82 12.82 18.85
N LYS A 82 -13.95 13.82 19.72
CA LYS A 82 -12.82 14.66 20.16
C LYS A 82 -11.81 13.87 20.99
N LYS A 83 -12.28 12.98 21.89
CA LYS A 83 -11.43 12.06 22.65
C LYS A 83 -10.72 11.07 21.73
N LEU A 84 -11.43 10.46 20.78
CA LEU A 84 -10.85 9.56 19.78
C LEU A 84 -9.74 10.26 18.96
N ASN A 85 -10.00 11.46 18.47
CA ASN A 85 -9.01 12.26 17.75
C ASN A 85 -7.82 12.72 18.61
N ALA A 86 -8.00 12.82 19.94
CA ALA A 86 -6.92 13.15 20.87
C ALA A 86 -6.08 11.92 21.25
N THR A 87 -6.65 10.71 21.20
CA THR A 87 -5.96 9.45 21.48
C THR A 87 -5.29 8.83 20.25
N ILE A 88 -5.61 9.28 19.03
CA ILE A 88 -4.88 8.85 17.84
C ILE A 88 -3.47 9.46 17.92
N PRO A 89 -2.40 8.65 17.96
CA PRO A 89 -1.04 9.16 17.96
C PRO A 89 -0.83 9.99 16.69
N LYS A 90 -0.60 11.29 16.86
CA LYS A 90 -0.16 12.14 15.75
C LYS A 90 1.32 11.86 15.54
N ASP A 91 1.62 11.18 14.43
CA ASP A 91 3.00 10.93 14.01
C ASP A 91 3.71 12.28 13.76
N ASN A 92 4.44 12.76 14.77
CA ASN A 92 5.28 13.95 14.66
C ASN A 92 6.66 13.51 14.18
N LEU A 93 6.82 13.24 12.88
CA LEU A 93 8.12 12.86 12.33
C LEU A 93 9.06 14.08 12.27
N SER A 94 10.31 13.84 12.63
CA SER A 94 11.41 14.80 12.43
C SER A 94 11.69 15.02 10.94
N SER A 95 12.29 16.16 10.59
CA SER A 95 12.74 16.44 9.22
C SER A 95 13.74 15.39 8.72
N GLU A 96 14.58 14.86 9.59
CA GLU A 96 15.56 13.83 9.24
C GLU A 96 14.89 12.49 8.92
N GLU A 97 13.89 12.11 9.71
CA GLU A 97 13.11 10.89 9.50
C GLU A 97 12.33 10.96 8.18
N LEU A 98 11.75 12.11 7.86
CA LEU A 98 11.08 12.34 6.59
C LEU A 98 12.06 12.21 5.41
N GLN A 99 13.31 12.67 5.57
CA GLN A 99 14.32 12.52 4.54
C GLN A 99 14.74 11.04 4.36
N ILE A 100 14.87 10.28 5.45
CA ILE A 100 15.11 8.83 5.38
C ILE A 100 13.98 8.14 4.64
N GLN A 101 12.73 8.51 4.92
CA GLN A 101 11.56 7.98 4.23
C GLN A 101 11.58 8.33 2.74
N ILE A 102 11.93 9.56 2.36
CA ILE A 102 12.08 9.95 0.94
C ILE A 102 13.07 9.04 0.23
N ASN A 103 14.25 8.83 0.83
CA ASN A 103 15.28 7.98 0.26
C ASN A 103 14.82 6.53 0.13
N ALA A 104 14.13 6.00 1.16
CA ALA A 104 13.58 4.65 1.13
C ALA A 104 12.53 4.48 0.01
N MET A 105 11.61 5.44 -0.11
CA MET A 105 10.57 5.43 -1.14
C MET A 105 11.15 5.51 -2.56
N GLN A 106 12.17 6.33 -2.78
CA GLN A 106 12.90 6.37 -4.05
C GLN A 106 13.60 5.05 -4.35
N ASN A 107 14.20 4.41 -3.35
CA ASN A 107 14.85 3.10 -3.52
C ASN A 107 13.86 2.01 -3.93
N ILE A 108 12.66 2.01 -3.34
CA ILE A 108 11.59 1.08 -3.69
C ILE A 108 11.12 1.34 -5.13
N LEU A 109 10.79 2.59 -5.46
CA LEU A 109 10.31 2.96 -6.79
C LEU A 109 11.30 2.58 -7.90
N ASN A 110 12.58 2.80 -7.66
CA ASN A 110 13.64 2.51 -8.63
C ASN A 110 14.07 1.05 -8.65
N ASN A 111 13.47 0.20 -7.81
CA ASN A 111 13.88 -1.19 -7.61
C ASN A 111 15.38 -1.33 -7.33
N THR A 112 15.95 -0.40 -6.56
CA THR A 112 17.40 -0.27 -6.36
C THR A 112 18.03 -1.57 -5.86
N TYR A 113 17.42 -2.22 -4.87
CA TYR A 113 17.96 -3.46 -4.30
C TYR A 113 17.83 -4.66 -5.22
N LYS A 114 16.76 -4.74 -6.03
CA LYS A 114 16.61 -5.77 -7.06
C LYS A 114 17.70 -5.65 -8.13
N LYS A 115 18.06 -4.42 -8.51
CA LYS A 115 19.13 -4.15 -9.49
C LYS A 115 20.52 -4.38 -8.89
N LYS A 116 20.74 -3.92 -7.66
CA LYS A 116 22.03 -4.01 -6.96
C LYS A 116 22.39 -5.44 -6.59
N TYR A 117 21.41 -6.20 -6.09
CA TYR A 117 21.59 -7.59 -5.69
C TYR A 117 20.86 -8.49 -6.68
N HIS A 118 21.34 -8.49 -7.93
CA HIS A 118 20.88 -9.46 -8.91
C HIS A 118 21.17 -10.88 -8.37
N VAL A 119 20.11 -11.59 -8.04
CA VAL A 119 20.20 -13.00 -7.67
C VAL A 119 20.27 -13.79 -8.97
N GLY A 120 21.34 -14.56 -9.15
CA GLY A 120 21.54 -15.36 -10.35
C GLY A 120 20.56 -16.53 -10.42
N ASP A 121 20.49 -17.17 -11.59
CA ASP A 121 19.64 -18.34 -11.87
C ASP A 121 19.77 -19.46 -10.84
N LYS A 122 20.93 -19.58 -10.18
CA LYS A 122 21.17 -20.57 -9.11
C LYS A 122 20.23 -20.43 -7.90
N LEU A 123 19.72 -19.23 -7.63
CA LEU A 123 18.75 -19.00 -6.56
C LEU A 123 17.30 -19.08 -7.06
N TYR A 124 17.07 -18.76 -8.33
CA TYR A 124 15.75 -18.83 -8.93
C TYR A 124 15.37 -20.23 -9.41
N LYS A 125 16.34 -21.11 -9.67
CA LYS A 125 16.12 -22.47 -10.16
C LYS A 125 16.79 -23.47 -9.22
N PRO A 126 16.08 -24.51 -8.77
CA PRO A 126 16.68 -25.53 -7.92
C PRO A 126 17.75 -26.30 -8.69
N ALA A 127 18.88 -26.59 -8.04
CA ALA A 127 19.97 -27.35 -8.66
C ALA A 127 19.58 -28.80 -8.99
N GLY A 128 18.65 -29.40 -8.23
CA GLY A 128 18.30 -30.81 -8.36
C GLY A 128 17.36 -31.14 -9.54
N ASN A 129 16.28 -30.37 -9.72
CA ASN A 129 15.32 -30.59 -10.81
C ASN A 129 14.85 -29.26 -11.41
N PRO A 130 15.68 -28.61 -12.25
CA PRO A 130 15.34 -27.32 -12.86
C PRO A 130 14.16 -27.43 -13.84
N ILE A 131 13.98 -28.60 -14.47
CA ILE A 131 12.91 -28.86 -15.46
C ILE A 131 11.55 -28.84 -14.78
N TYR A 132 11.40 -29.54 -13.66
CA TYR A 132 10.14 -29.58 -12.91
C TYR A 132 9.72 -28.19 -12.42
N TYR A 133 10.67 -27.39 -11.93
CA TYR A 133 10.40 -26.03 -11.49
C TYR A 133 9.94 -25.13 -12.65
N GLN A 134 10.60 -25.22 -13.81
CA GLN A 134 10.20 -24.45 -15.00
C GLN A 134 8.78 -24.84 -15.43
N ARG A 135 8.42 -26.12 -15.39
CA ARG A 135 7.07 -26.61 -15.68
C ARG A 135 6.01 -25.98 -14.76
N LEU A 136 6.28 -25.93 -13.44
CA LEU A 136 5.37 -25.30 -12.49
C LEU A 136 5.19 -23.80 -12.79
N LEU A 137 6.28 -23.10 -13.12
CA LEU A 137 6.21 -21.69 -13.52
C LEU A 137 5.40 -21.50 -14.82
N ASP A 138 5.63 -22.33 -15.83
CA ASP A 138 4.94 -22.24 -17.11
C ASP A 138 3.43 -22.52 -16.97
N GLU A 139 3.04 -23.42 -16.06
CA GLU A 139 1.64 -23.69 -15.72
C GLU A 139 0.99 -22.50 -15.00
N ILE A 140 1.68 -21.88 -14.03
CA ILE A 140 1.21 -20.66 -13.33
C ILE A 140 1.05 -19.49 -14.31
N GLU A 141 1.97 -19.36 -15.27
CA GLU A 141 1.94 -18.32 -16.29
C GLU A 141 0.97 -18.62 -17.45
N GLY A 142 0.37 -19.82 -17.47
CA GLY A 142 -0.60 -20.25 -18.48
C GLY A 142 0.01 -20.58 -19.85
N LYS A 143 1.33 -20.81 -19.92
CA LYS A 143 2.09 -20.99 -21.17
C LYS A 143 2.04 -22.41 -21.71
N SER A 144 2.02 -23.43 -20.86
CA SER A 144 1.98 -24.83 -21.30
C SER A 144 1.25 -25.72 -20.30
N LYS A 145 0.20 -26.39 -20.77
CA LYS A 145 -0.37 -27.56 -20.08
C LYS A 145 0.18 -28.79 -20.78
N GLU A 146 1.24 -29.39 -20.27
CA GLU A 146 1.69 -30.67 -20.79
C GLU A 146 0.68 -31.78 -20.44
N ASN A 147 0.57 -32.78 -21.31
CA ASN A 147 -0.24 -33.96 -21.04
C ASN A 147 0.25 -34.68 -19.78
N LEU A 148 -0.69 -35.15 -18.95
CA LEU A 148 -0.43 -35.84 -17.67
C LEU A 148 0.60 -36.99 -17.79
N TRP A 149 0.64 -37.65 -18.94
CA TRP A 149 1.60 -38.71 -19.25
C TRP A 149 3.06 -38.21 -19.29
N THR A 150 3.31 -37.04 -19.86
CA THR A 150 4.62 -36.40 -19.92
C THR A 150 5.07 -36.02 -18.52
N ALA A 151 4.16 -35.45 -17.72
CA ALA A 151 4.41 -35.09 -16.32
C ALA A 151 4.83 -36.30 -15.46
N ILE A 152 4.12 -37.43 -15.61
CA ILE A 152 4.44 -38.67 -14.88
C ILE A 152 5.82 -39.20 -15.31
N ARG A 153 6.12 -39.19 -16.60
CA ARG A 153 7.43 -39.61 -17.12
C ARG A 153 8.56 -38.75 -16.56
N THR A 154 8.39 -37.43 -16.49
CA THR A 154 9.41 -36.51 -15.99
C THR A 154 9.67 -36.69 -14.49
N VAL A 155 8.63 -36.98 -13.69
CA VAL A 155 8.81 -37.24 -12.25
C VAL A 155 9.55 -38.55 -12.00
N VAL A 156 9.27 -39.60 -12.78
CA VAL A 156 9.87 -40.93 -12.60
C VAL A 156 11.30 -41.00 -13.17
N PHE A 157 11.56 -40.35 -14.29
CA PHE A 157 12.83 -40.48 -15.03
C PHE A 157 13.75 -39.26 -14.94
N GLY A 158 13.29 -38.15 -14.34
CA GLY A 158 14.08 -36.92 -14.21
C GLY A 158 14.42 -36.24 -15.53
N LYS A 159 13.75 -36.63 -16.63
CA LYS A 159 13.92 -36.12 -18.00
C LYS A 159 12.56 -35.91 -18.65
#